data_AF-A0A0Q6S812-F1
#
_entry.id   AF-A0A0Q6S812-F1
#
_cell.length_a   1.000
_cell.length_b   1.000
_cell.length_c   1.000
_cell.angle_alpha   90.00
_cell.angle_beta   90.00
_cell.angle_gamma   90.00
#
_symmetry.space_group_name_H-M   'P 1'
#
loop_
_entity.id
_entity.type
_entity.pdbx_description
1 polymer ?
#
loop_
_entity_poly.entity_id
_entity_poly.type
_entity_poly.pdbx_seq_one_letter_code
_entity_poly.pdbx_strand_id
1 'polypeptide(L)' 'MPLYFFNVRNGDYYNEDTEGLELPDVDTARKEAKDAAREMLAEQIALRVPVCGQTLEVTDEYGDILFTLSFKNIMHS' A
#
# COMPACT_ATOMS: atom_id res chain seq x y z
N MET A 1 -1.70 -5.16 19.26
CA MET A 1 -0.62 -4.29 18.72
C MET A 1 -1.32 -3.18 17.92
N PRO A 2 -0.68 -2.06 17.51
CA PRO A 2 -1.38 -1.11 16.65
C PRO A 2 -1.80 -1.78 15.32
N LEU A 3 -3.01 -1.46 14.87
CA LEU A 3 -3.57 -1.99 13.63
C LEU A 3 -3.35 -0.96 12.51
N TYR A 4 -2.83 -1.44 11.38
CA TYR A 4 -2.54 -0.62 10.20
C TYR A 4 -3.30 -1.16 9.00
N PHE A 5 -3.88 -0.28 8.19
CA PHE A 5 -4.65 -0.67 7.01
C PHE A 5 -3.94 -0.19 5.75
N PHE A 6 -3.88 -1.03 4.71
CA PHE A 6 -3.09 -0.82 3.50
C PHE A 6 -3.99 -0.59 2.30
N ASN A 7 -4.57 0.60 2.22
CA ASN A 7 -5.58 0.94 1.23
C ASN A 7 -4.93 1.26 -0.14
N VAL A 8 -5.48 0.74 -1.24
CA VAL A 8 -4.95 0.99 -2.58
C VAL A 8 -5.81 2.01 -3.30
N ARG A 9 -5.22 3.14 -3.67
CA ARG A 9 -5.88 4.18 -4.47
C ARG A 9 -5.34 4.20 -5.91
N ASN A 10 -6.25 4.21 -6.86
CA ASN A 10 -6.00 4.23 -8.30
C ASN A 10 -6.95 5.22 -9.00
N GLY A 11 -6.56 6.50 -9.07
CA GLY A 11 -7.43 7.55 -9.58
C GLY A 11 -8.70 7.68 -8.72
N ASP A 12 -9.86 7.49 -9.33
CA ASP A 12 -11.17 7.49 -8.65
C ASP A 12 -11.49 6.18 -7.92
N TYR A 13 -10.72 5.11 -8.15
CA TYR A 13 -10.90 3.84 -7.47
C TYR A 13 -10.15 3.82 -6.15
N TYR A 14 -10.86 3.52 -5.07
CA TYR A 14 -10.31 3.30 -3.74
C TYR A 14 -10.68 1.89 -3.30
N ASN A 15 -9.66 1.09 -3.03
CA ASN A 15 -9.82 -0.25 -2.49
C ASN A 15 -9.38 -0.22 -1.02
N GLU A 16 -10.38 -0.23 -0.14
CA GLU A 16 -10.19 -0.20 1.30
C GLU A 16 -9.77 -1.58 1.80
N ASP A 17 -8.71 -1.60 2.61
CA ASP A 17 -8.36 -2.75 3.43
C ASP A 17 -9.21 -2.69 4.71
N THR A 18 -10.07 -3.69 4.92
CA THR A 18 -10.95 -3.78 6.09
C THR A 18 -10.43 -4.73 7.16
N GLU A 19 -9.41 -5.53 6.84
CA GLU A 19 -8.81 -6.46 7.80
C GLU A 19 -7.65 -5.79 8.54
N GLY A 20 -6.78 -5.10 7.80
CA GLY A 20 -5.56 -4.50 8.34
C GLY A 20 -4.55 -5.56 8.81
N LEU A 21 -3.42 -5.09 9.32
CA LEU A 21 -2.36 -5.91 9.88
C LEU A 21 -1.88 -5.35 11.22
N GLU A 22 -1.87 -6.20 12.24
CA GLU A 22 -1.30 -5.87 13.54
C GLU A 22 0.22 -5.86 13.47
N LEU A 23 0.82 -4.68 13.63
CA LEU A 23 2.27 -4.50 13.55
C LEU A 23 2.80 -3.78 14.78
N PRO A 24 4.07 -3.97 15.17
CA PRO A 24 4.62 -3.35 16.37
C PRO A 24 4.78 -1.83 16.24
N ASP A 25 5.06 -1.32 15.04
CA ASP A 25 5.40 0.08 14.80
C ASP A 25 5.27 0.47 13.32
N VAL A 26 5.30 1.79 13.06
CA VAL A 26 5.14 2.37 11.72
C VAL A 26 6.29 2.06 10.76
N ASP A 27 7.53 1.84 11.23
CA ASP A 27 8.64 1.44 10.35
C ASP A 27 8.45 0.01 9.86
N THR A 28 7.93 -0.87 10.72
CA THR A 28 7.52 -2.22 10.33
C THR A 28 6.36 -2.17 9.34
N ALA A 29 5.33 -1.34 9.59
CA ALA A 29 4.26 -1.10 8.61
C ALA A 29 4.79 -0.57 7.27
N ARG A 30 5.81 0.28 7.28
CA ARG A 30 6.42 0.78 6.04
C ARG A 30 7.15 -0.30 5.26
N LYS A 31 7.76 -1.28 5.92
CA LYS A 31 8.41 -2.42 5.25
C LYS A 31 7.37 -3.33 4.61
N GLU A 32 6.33 -3.70 5.36
CA GLU A 32 5.20 -4.49 4.85
C GLU A 32 4.51 -3.80 3.68
N ALA A 33 4.23 -2.49 3.79
CA ALA A 33 3.64 -1.69 2.73
C ALA A 33 4.49 -1.71 1.44
N LYS A 34 5.82 -1.68 1.56
CA LYS A 34 6.72 -1.76 0.42
C LYS A 34 6.73 -3.16 -0.20
N ASP A 35 6.67 -4.20 0.61
CA ASP A 35 6.67 -5.58 0.12
C ASP A 35 5.35 -5.89 -0.61
N ALA A 36 4.21 -5.58 0.01
CA ALA A 36 2.89 -5.70 -0.59
C ALA A 36 2.79 -4.93 -1.93
N ALA A 37 3.26 -3.68 -1.96
CA ALA A 37 3.27 -2.91 -3.21
C ALA A 37 4.19 -3.53 -4.28
N ARG A 38 5.31 -4.17 -3.90
CA ARG A 38 6.18 -4.89 -4.85
C ARG A 38 5.53 -6.15 -5.39
N GLU A 39 4.82 -6.91 -4.56
CA GLU A 39 4.06 -8.08 -5.00
C GLU A 39 2.98 -7.68 -6.00
N MET A 40 2.18 -6.67 -5.67
CA MET A 40 1.16 -6.14 -6.58
C MET A 40 1.75 -5.63 -7.90
N LEU A 41 2.91 -4.95 -7.86
CA LEU A 41 3.64 -4.54 -9.05
C LEU A 41 4.07 -5.73 -9.90
N ALA A 42 4.64 -6.76 -9.28
CA ALA A 42 5.10 -7.96 -9.98
C ALA A 42 3.94 -8.69 -10.67
N GLU A 43 2.78 -8.79 -10.01
CA GLU A 43 1.56 -9.35 -10.58
C GLU A 43 1.07 -8.53 -11.78
N GLN A 44 1.00 -7.20 -11.66
CA GLN A 44 0.58 -6.33 -12.77
C GLN A 44 1.51 -6.43 -13.97
N ILE A 45 2.82 -6.47 -13.73
CA ILE A 45 3.83 -6.67 -14.78
C ILE A 45 3.62 -8.03 -15.47
N ALA A 46 3.41 -9.10 -14.70
CA ALA A 46 3.13 -10.43 -15.25
C ALA A 46 1.86 -10.45 -16.10
N LEU A 47 0.82 -9.74 -15.67
CA LEU A 47 -0.46 -9.61 -16.37
C LEU A 47 -0.44 -8.59 -17.53
N ARG A 48 0.68 -7.89 -17.75
CA ARG A 48 0.81 -6.77 -18.72
C ARG A 48 -0.22 -5.66 -18.51
N VAL A 49 -0.63 -5.45 -17.26
CA VAL A 49 -1.50 -4.35 -16.86
C VAL A 49 -0.65 -3.09 -16.67
N PRO A 50 -1.07 -1.92 -17.18
CA PRO A 50 -0.32 -0.69 -16.98
C PRO A 50 -0.33 -0.28 -15.50
N VAL A 51 0.87 -0.13 -14.94
CA VAL A 51 1.08 0.46 -13.61
C VAL A 51 0.84 1.97 -13.73
N CYS A 52 -0.41 2.40 -13.56
CA CYS A 52 -0.81 3.79 -13.72
C CYS A 52 -1.12 4.44 -12.37
N GLY A 53 -0.19 5.23 -11.84
CA GLY A 53 -0.49 6.23 -10.79
C GLY A 53 -0.95 5.69 -9.43
N GLN A 54 -0.88 4.38 -9.20
CA GLN A 54 -1.35 3.77 -7.96
C GLN A 54 -0.54 4.22 -6.74
N THR A 55 -1.25 4.40 -5.64
CA THR A 55 -0.69 4.72 -4.32
C THR A 55 -1.25 3.78 -3.28
N LEU A 56 -0.37 3.26 -2.43
CA LEU A 56 -0.74 2.57 -1.20
C LEU A 56 -0.82 3.60 -0.08
N GLU A 57 -2.01 3.80 0.48
CA GLU A 57 -2.29 4.68 1.60
C GLU A 57 -2.35 3.84 2.88
N VAL A 58 -1.40 4.07 3.79
CA VAL A 58 -1.35 3.34 5.06
C VAL A 58 -1.98 4.20 6.15
N THR A 59 -3.05 3.69 6.75
CA THR A 59 -3.79 4.37 7.83
C THR A 59 -3.67 3.61 9.14
N ASP A 60 -3.94 4.29 10.24
CA ASP A 60 -4.16 3.65 11.55
C ASP A 60 -5.61 3.18 11.74
N GLU A 61 -5.90 2.67 12.94
CA GLU A 61 -7.23 2.23 13.39
C GLU A 61 -8.32 3.31 13.46
N TYR A 62 -7.93 4.59 13.45
CA TYR A 62 -8.84 5.73 13.43
C TYR A 62 -9.09 6.22 12.00
N GLY A 63 -8.40 5.65 11.00
CA GLY A 63 -8.48 6.04 9.60
C GLY A 63 -7.56 7.22 9.24
N ASP A 64 -6.65 7.62 10.14
CA ASP A 64 -5.69 8.68 9.86
C ASP A 64 -4.57 8.17 8.97
N ILE A 65 -4.31 8.86 7.86
CA ILE A 65 -3.23 8.50 6.92
C ILE A 65 -1.88 8.81 7.58
N LEU A 66 -1.16 7.75 7.91
CA LEU A 66 0.19 7.85 8.47
C LEU A 66 1.21 8.16 7.39
N PHE A 67 1.12 7.47 6.25
CA PHE A 67 2.00 7.68 5.09
C PHE A 67 1.40 7.08 3.81
N THR A 68 1.92 7.53 2.66
CA THR A 68 1.53 7.03 1.35
C THR A 68 2.74 6.60 0.54
N LEU A 69 2.64 5.49 -0.18
CA LEU A 69 3.68 4.99 -1.09
C LEU A 69 3.16 4.97 -2.52
N SER A 70 3.83 5.71 -3.42
CA SER A 70 3.52 5.60 -4.85
C SER A 70 4.22 4.40 -5.46
N PHE A 71 3.48 3.57 -6.17
CA PHE A 71 3.99 2.40 -6.91
C PHE A 71 5.06 2.83 -7.91
N LYS A 72 4.91 4.02 -8.50
CA LYS A 72 5.90 4.60 -9.42
C LYS A 72 7.24 4.87 -8.73
N ASN A 73 7.24 5.27 -7.46
CA ASN A 73 8.48 5.50 -6.71
C ASN A 73 9.22 4.16 -6.48
N ILE A 74 8.47 3.11 -6.14
CA ILE A 74 9.03 1.77 -5.88
C ILE A 74 9.70 1.18 -7.13
N MET A 75 9.14 1.39 -8.32
CA MET A 75 9.73 0.92 -9.59
C MET A 75 11.08 1.60 -9.90
N HIS A 76 11.34 2.80 -9.37
CA HIS A 76 12.55 3.58 -9.62
C HIS A 76 13.53 3.61 -8.44
N SER A 77 13.28 2.85 -7.37
CA SER A 77 14.06 2.86 -6.12
C SER A 77 15.08 1.73 -5.99
#